data_AF-A0A0D0JUG8-F1
#
_entry.id   AF-A0A0D0JUG8-F1
#
_cell.length_a   1.000
_cell.length_b   1.000
_cell.length_c   1.000
_cell.angle_alpha   90.00
_cell.angle_beta   90.00
_cell.angle_gamma   90.00
#
_symmetry.space_group_name_H-M   'P 1'
#
loop_
_entity.id
_entity.type
_entity.pdbx_description
1 polymer ?
#
loop_
_entity_poly.entity_id
_entity_poly.type
_entity_poly.pdbx_seq_one_letter_code
_entity_poly.pdbx_strand_id
1 'polypeptide(L)' 'MTRRQIPRGTRTASARVSLVVEEEKKDRFAVIAKQSGLSGAALFEALVDHLETELTDRGVPSWLPQPEPHDGELPIVVA' A
#
# COMPACT_ATOMS: atom_id res chain seq x y z
N MET A 1 -6.54 -24.48 -6.21
CA MET A 1 -7.10 -23.15 -6.51
C MET A 1 -6.11 -22.39 -7.37
N THR A 2 -6.53 -21.92 -8.55
CA THR A 2 -5.65 -21.19 -9.48
C THR A 2 -5.42 -19.78 -8.93
N ARG A 3 -4.16 -19.45 -8.63
CA ARG A 3 -3.77 -18.11 -8.16
C ARG A 3 -4.05 -17.11 -9.28
N ARG A 4 -4.81 -16.04 -9.00
CA ARG A 4 -5.04 -14.95 -9.94
C ARG A 4 -3.71 -14.22 -10.14
N GLN A 5 -3.03 -14.58 -11.21
CA GLN A 5 -1.86 -13.88 -11.70
C GLN A 5 -2.30 -12.73 -12.59
N ILE A 6 -1.52 -11.65 -12.59
CA ILE A 6 -1.70 -10.58 -13.56
C ILE A 6 -1.45 -11.20 -14.95
N PRO A 7 -2.37 -11.04 -15.91
CA PRO A 7 -2.20 -11.63 -17.23
C PRO A 7 -0.89 -11.19 -17.88
N ARG A 8 -0.21 -12.10 -18.59
CA ARG A 8 1.03 -11.75 -19.29
C ARG A 8 0.73 -10.74 -20.39
N GLY A 9 1.59 -9.73 -20.55
CA GLY A 9 1.47 -8.74 -21.62
C GLY A 9 0.47 -7.60 -21.36
N THR A 10 -0.23 -7.57 -20.22
CA THR A 10 -1.16 -6.47 -19.88
C THR A 10 -0.50 -5.32 -19.14
N ARG A 11 0.78 -5.44 -18.75
CA ARG A 11 1.50 -4.37 -18.06
C ARG A 11 2.13 -3.42 -19.08
N THR A 12 1.74 -2.15 -19.03
CA THR A 12 2.30 -1.07 -19.86
C THR A 12 3.77 -0.79 -19.54
N ALA A 13 4.12 -0.75 -18.25
CA ALA A 13 5.51 -0.59 -17.79
C ALA A 13 5.71 -1.36 -16.48
N SER A 14 6.43 -2.49 -16.54
CA SER A 14 6.73 -3.28 -15.34
C SER A 14 7.97 -2.74 -14.64
N ALA A 15 7.89 -2.47 -13.34
CA ALA A 15 9.03 -2.11 -12.49
C ALA A 15 9.28 -3.16 -11.40
N ARG A 16 10.54 -3.27 -10.94
CA ARG A 16 10.92 -4.05 -9.76
C ARG A 16 10.83 -3.16 -8.52
N VAL A 17 10.24 -3.66 -7.45
CA VAL A 17 10.17 -3.00 -6.15
C VAL A 17 11.22 -3.64 -5.23
N SER A 18 12.17 -2.84 -4.75
CA SER A 18 13.23 -3.27 -3.83
C SER A 18 13.04 -2.57 -2.49
N LEU A 19 12.65 -3.34 -1.46
CA LEU A 19 12.43 -2.83 -0.10
C LEU A 19 13.18 -3.73 0.90
N VAL A 20 13.70 -3.11 1.96
CA VAL A 20 14.20 -3.83 3.14
C VAL A 20 13.11 -3.77 4.20
N VAL A 21 12.65 -4.93 4.64
CA VAL A 21 11.55 -5.07 5.61
C VAL A 21 11.86 -6.23 6.55
N GLU A 22 11.18 -6.24 7.71
CA GLU A 22 11.21 -7.37 8.63
C GLU A 22 10.70 -8.66 7.98
N GLU A 23 11.40 -9.77 8.21
CA GLU A 23 11.08 -11.07 7.62
C GLU A 23 9.67 -11.53 7.98
N GLU A 24 9.28 -11.37 9.26
CA GLU A 24 7.95 -11.72 9.74
C GLU A 24 6.83 -10.99 8.97
N LYS A 25 7.04 -9.71 8.65
CA LYS A 25 6.05 -8.90 7.92
C LYS A 25 5.95 -9.35 6.46
N LYS A 26 7.08 -9.67 5.83
CA LYS A 26 7.12 -10.23 4.48
C LYS A 26 6.37 -11.57 4.40
N ASP A 27 6.59 -12.45 5.36
CA ASP A 27 5.93 -13.76 5.40
C ASP A 27 4.43 -13.61 5.63
N ARG A 28 4.04 -12.73 6.54
CA ARG A 28 2.62 -12.43 6.77
C ARG A 28 1.95 -11.89 5.52
N PHE A 29 2.60 -10.99 4.79
CA PHE A 29 2.10 -10.47 3.52
C PHE A 29 1.93 -11.58 2.47
N ALA A 30 2.88 -12.51 2.37
CA ALA A 30 2.79 -13.65 1.47
C ALA A 30 1.61 -14.59 1.80
N VAL A 31 1.33 -14.81 3.09
CA VAL A 31 0.16 -15.57 3.56
C VAL A 31 -1.15 -14.90 3.16
N ILE A 32 -1.27 -13.59 3.38
CA ILE A 32 -2.47 -12.82 3.02
C ILE A 32 -2.71 -12.88 1.50
N ALA A 33 -1.66 -12.71 0.69
CA ALA A 33 -1.77 -12.81 -0.76
C ALA A 33 -2.28 -14.18 -1.18
N LYS A 34 -1.74 -15.26 -0.59
CA LYS A 34 -2.18 -16.63 -0.87
C LYS A 34 -3.65 -16.85 -0.50
N GLN A 35 -4.07 -16.40 0.68
CA GLN A 35 -5.45 -16.53 1.16
C GLN A 35 -6.44 -15.72 0.30
N SER A 36 -6.00 -14.58 -0.21
CA SER A 36 -6.78 -13.71 -1.11
C SER A 36 -6.79 -14.22 -2.55
N GLY A 37 -6.10 -15.33 -2.87
CA GLY A 37 -5.96 -15.85 -4.22
C GLY A 37 -5.11 -14.98 -5.15
N LEU A 38 -4.36 -14.01 -4.60
CA LEU A 38 -3.58 -13.03 -5.35
C LEU A 38 -2.10 -13.39 -5.41
N SER A 39 -1.42 -12.81 -6.41
CA SER A 39 0.04 -12.71 -6.38
C SER A 39 0.52 -11.69 -5.34
N GLY A 40 1.74 -11.82 -4.83
CA GLY A 40 2.30 -10.82 -3.91
C GLY A 40 2.37 -9.43 -4.57
N ALA A 41 2.75 -9.39 -5.85
CA ALA A 41 2.72 -8.16 -6.65
C ALA A 41 1.29 -7.63 -6.84
N ALA A 42 0.31 -8.50 -7.11
CA ALA A 42 -1.08 -8.10 -7.28
C ALA A 42 -1.71 -7.59 -5.96
N LEU A 43 -1.36 -8.20 -4.82
CA LEU A 43 -1.79 -7.69 -3.52
C LEU A 43 -1.14 -6.33 -3.22
N PHE A 44 0.13 -6.14 -3.60
CA PHE A 44 0.80 -4.86 -3.43
C PHE A 44 0.15 -3.76 -4.27
N GLU A 45 -0.14 -4.03 -5.55
CA GLU A 45 -0.88 -3.09 -6.42
C GLU A 45 -2.25 -2.76 -5.81
N ALA A 46 -3.02 -3.76 -5.40
CA ALA A 46 -4.32 -3.54 -4.75
C ALA A 46 -4.23 -2.77 -3.43
N LEU A 47 -3.13 -2.93 -2.66
CA LEU A 47 -2.89 -2.16 -1.45
C LEU A 47 -2.62 -0.69 -1.77
N VAL A 48 -1.84 -0.40 -2.81
CA VAL A 48 -1.59 0.97 -3.26
C VAL A 48 -2.90 1.62 -3.72
N ASP A 49 -3.68 0.94 -4.56
CA ASP A 49 -4.99 1.42 -5.01
C ASP A 49 -5.93 1.73 -3.83
N HIS A 50 -5.92 0.90 -2.79
CA HIS A 50 -6.72 1.13 -1.59
C HIS A 50 -6.20 2.32 -0.77
N LEU A 51 -4.88 2.46 -0.60
CA LEU A 51 -4.28 3.58 0.13
C LEU A 51 -4.65 4.93 -0.49
N GLU A 52 -4.74 5.02 -1.83
CA GLU A 52 -5.18 6.23 -2.53
C GLU A 52 -6.59 6.69 -2.12
N THR A 53 -7.45 5.77 -1.66
CA THR A 53 -8.80 6.09 -1.19
C THR A 53 -8.84 6.63 0.25
N GLU A 54 -7.75 6.51 1.00
CA GLU A 54 -7.66 6.88 2.42
C GLU A 54 -6.71 8.05 2.70
N LEU A 55 -6.19 8.69 1.65
CA LEU A 55 -5.28 9.83 1.81
C LEU A 55 -6.01 11.04 2.39
N THR A 56 -5.34 11.73 3.30
CA THR A 56 -5.74 13.09 3.72
C THR A 56 -5.52 14.07 2.57
N ASP A 57 -6.00 15.30 2.74
CA ASP A 57 -5.68 16.43 1.87
C ASP A 57 -4.16 16.68 1.75
N ARG A 58 -3.38 16.20 2.71
CA ARG A 58 -1.90 16.24 2.73
C ARG A 58 -1.24 15.06 2.01
N GLY A 59 -2.01 14.15 1.42
CA GLY A 59 -1.48 13.05 0.60
C GLY A 59 -0.86 11.90 1.39
N VAL A 60 -1.15 11.79 2.69
CA VAL A 60 -0.78 10.62 3.51
C VAL A 60 -2.01 10.03 4.20
N PRO A 61 -2.05 8.73 4.50
CA PRO A 61 -3.14 8.15 5.28
C PRO A 61 -3.27 8.76 6.69
N SER A 62 -4.48 8.86 7.22
CA SER A 62 -4.76 9.50 8.52
C SER A 62 -4.13 8.80 9.73
N TRP A 63 -3.83 7.51 9.60
CA TRP A 63 -3.20 6.69 10.66
C TRP A 63 -1.67 6.79 10.68
N LEU A 64 -1.06 7.53 9.74
CA LEU A 64 0.36 7.89 9.78
C LEU A 64 0.57 9.26 10.42
N PRO A 65 1.79 9.55 10.94
CA PRO A 65 2.19 10.91 11.28
C PRO A 65 1.92 11.85 10.10
N GLN A 66 1.14 12.90 10.34
CA GLN A 66 0.79 13.87 9.31
C GLN A 66 1.96 14.82 9.08
N PRO A 67 2.22 15.23 7.82
CA PRO A 67 3.10 16.36 7.52
C PRO A 67 2.68 17.60 8.29
N GLU A 68 3.65 18.50 8.52
CA GLU A 68 3.38 19.80 9.14
C GLU A 68 2.20 20.49 8.45
N PRO A 69 1.32 21.17 9.21
CA PRO A 69 0.23 21.94 8.64
C PRO A 69 0.75 22.95 7.62
N HIS A 70 -0.04 23.23 6.59
CA HIS A 70 0.28 24.33 5.69
C HIS A 70 0.29 25.66 6.47
N ASP A 71 1.10 26.63 6.04
CA ASP A 71 1.17 27.94 6.69
C ASP A 71 -0.23 28.55 6.82
N GLY A 72 -0.68 28.76 8.07
CA GLY A 72 -2.01 29.30 8.41
C GLY A 72 -3.00 28.28 8.99
N GLU A 73 -2.69 26.99 8.98
CA GLU A 73 -3.48 25.97 9.69
C GLU A 73 -3.08 25.90 11.17
N LEU A 74 -4.04 26.12 12.07
CA LEU A 74 -3.79 25.93 13.51
C LEU A 74 -3.73 24.43 13.82
N PRO A 75 -2.72 23.96 14.56
CA PRO A 75 -2.67 22.57 15.01
C PRO A 75 -3.86 22.29 15.94
N ILE A 76 -4.68 21.30 15.60
CA ILE A 76 -5.77 20.86 16.47
C ILE A 76 -5.15 20.16 17.67
N VAL A 77 -5.24 20.79 18.84
CA VAL A 77 -4.81 20.20 20.12
C VAL A 77 -5.91 19.25 20.59
N VAL A 78 -5.72 17.95 20.41
CA VAL A 78 -6.60 16.94 21.02
C VAL A 78 -6.06 16.67 22.42
N ALA A 79 -6.84 17.04 23.44
CA ALA A 79 -6.51 16.86 24.87
C ALA A 79 -6.64 15.40 25.33
#